data_AF-A0A7S0LPX3-F1
#
_entry.id   AF-A0A7S0LPX3-F1
#
_cell.length_a   1.000
_cell.length_b   1.000
_cell.length_c   1.000
_cell.angle_alpha   90.00
_cell.angle_beta   90.00
_cell.angle_gamma   90.00
#
_symmetry.space_group_name_H-M   'P 1'
#
loop_
_entity.id
_entity.type
_entity.pdbx_description
1 polymer ?
#
loop_
_entity_poly.entity_id
_entity_poly.type
_entity_poly.pdbx_seq_one_letter_code
_entity_poly.pdbx_strand_id
1 'polypeptide(L)'
;ASAIWSTARVFCYGSRATGLAYASSDVDLVVCGVPGFDKVYGQKVSEGLSPQQMGAQLEALSTLSERLKEELPDVRVRIQKSAVPIIAMSSEVDGQPLHMDVSLSTPQHKGLVAAQHVRSLYASIPVLAPLTVLFKELLRRHDLKSAYTGGLSSYALTLMIAQFVQIEPALRSEWMRVPLEQLEQPGLASLLLECLHFYGHVWDAQRHCIAGHTWGCVDRSHASLSVFALHPLLVCDPANPNNNVGRGCYRIRQIQSLFREAAKAIADAAEGAAAEGTAAEGAVTTEELATSSHESVDGPAAASGEGACEAAAAALSDAAVIRALFCGK
;
A
#
# COMPACT_ATOMS: atom_id res chain seq x y z
N ALA A 1 0.48 21.75 -23.18
CA ALA A 1 1.58 20.90 -23.68
C ALA A 1 1.64 20.88 -25.21
N SER A 2 0.62 20.40 -25.92
CA SER A 2 0.59 20.33 -27.39
C SER A 2 0.79 21.68 -28.11
N ALA A 3 0.36 22.79 -27.49
CA ALA A 3 0.61 24.14 -27.98
C ALA A 3 2.08 24.58 -27.91
N ILE A 4 2.90 23.94 -27.07
CA ILE A 4 4.34 24.21 -26.91
C ILE A 4 5.14 23.22 -27.75
N TRP A 5 4.78 21.93 -27.67
CA TRP A 5 5.46 20.84 -28.37
C TRP A 5 4.42 20.00 -29.11
N SER A 6 4.45 20.03 -30.44
CA SER A 6 3.45 19.36 -31.30
C SER A 6 3.39 17.84 -31.13
N THR A 7 4.50 17.22 -30.71
CA THR A 7 4.61 15.78 -30.41
C THR A 7 4.16 15.43 -28.99
N ALA A 8 3.82 16.41 -28.15
CA ALA A 8 3.54 16.14 -26.75
C ALA A 8 2.22 15.39 -26.55
N ARG A 9 2.27 14.37 -25.68
CA ARG A 9 1.11 13.60 -25.24
C ARG A 9 1.07 13.56 -23.72
N VAL A 10 -0.12 13.63 -23.14
CA VAL A 10 -0.31 13.61 -21.68
C VAL A 10 -0.93 12.27 -21.30
N PHE A 11 -0.37 11.62 -20.29
CA PHE A 11 -0.88 10.38 -19.74
C PHE A 11 -1.09 10.51 -18.24
N CYS A 12 -2.16 9.91 -17.72
CA CYS A 12 -2.37 9.78 -16.29
C CYS A 12 -1.69 8.52 -15.76
N TYR A 13 -1.06 8.61 -14.59
CA TYR A 13 -0.56 7.47 -13.84
C TYR A 13 -1.07 7.52 -12.38
N GLY A 14 -0.48 6.72 -11.50
CA GLY A 14 -0.81 6.75 -10.08
C GLY A 14 -2.24 6.28 -9.79
N SER A 15 -2.81 6.78 -8.69
CA SER A 15 -4.07 6.23 -8.13
C SER A 15 -5.28 6.38 -9.06
N ARG A 16 -5.32 7.44 -9.88
CA ARG A 16 -6.39 7.67 -10.85
C ARG A 16 -6.31 6.73 -12.04
N ALA A 17 -5.09 6.44 -12.52
CA ALA A 17 -4.89 5.49 -13.62
C ALA A 17 -5.15 4.03 -13.23
N THR A 18 -5.07 3.70 -11.94
CA THR A 18 -5.33 2.35 -11.41
C THR A 18 -6.77 2.13 -10.94
N GLY A 19 -7.61 3.17 -10.95
CA GLY A 19 -9.02 3.08 -10.51
C GLY A 19 -9.23 3.07 -8.99
N LEU A 20 -8.20 3.40 -8.19
CA LEU A 20 -8.30 3.46 -6.72
C LEU A 20 -8.16 4.88 -6.14
N ALA A 21 -8.37 5.91 -6.96
CA ALA A 21 -8.43 7.27 -6.46
C ALA A 21 -9.74 7.49 -5.67
N TYR A 22 -9.64 8.21 -4.55
CA TYR A 22 -10.78 8.83 -3.87
C TYR A 22 -10.80 10.33 -4.16
N ALA A 23 -11.86 11.04 -3.74
CA ALA A 23 -12.11 12.43 -4.13
C ALA A 23 -10.91 13.37 -3.94
N SER A 24 -10.23 13.28 -2.79
CA SER A 24 -9.04 14.08 -2.46
C SER A 24 -7.71 13.47 -2.91
N SER A 25 -7.71 12.43 -3.76
CA SER A 25 -6.47 11.88 -4.33
C SER A 25 -5.88 12.81 -5.40
N ASP A 26 -4.57 12.97 -5.32
CA ASP A 26 -3.78 13.74 -6.28
C ASP A 26 -3.97 13.21 -7.72
N VAL A 27 -3.79 14.11 -8.69
CA VAL A 27 -3.76 13.78 -10.12
C VAL A 27 -2.30 13.71 -10.58
N ASP A 28 -1.82 12.49 -10.84
CA ASP A 28 -0.50 12.25 -11.38
C ASP A 28 -0.53 12.25 -12.92
N LEU A 29 0.19 13.19 -13.55
CA LEU A 29 0.29 13.33 -15.00
C LEU A 29 1.74 13.26 -15.47
N VAL A 30 1.96 12.63 -16.61
CA VAL A 30 3.24 12.66 -17.33
C VAL A 30 3.04 13.22 -18.73
N VAL A 31 3.86 14.20 -19.09
CA VAL A 31 3.94 14.72 -20.46
C VAL A 31 5.11 14.02 -21.16
N CYS A 32 4.79 13.33 -22.24
CA CYS A 32 5.75 12.66 -23.12
C CYS A 32 5.88 13.38 -24.45
N GLY A 33 6.90 13.03 -25.24
CA GLY A 33 7.13 13.62 -26.56
C GLY A 33 7.66 15.06 -26.50
N VAL A 34 8.32 15.43 -25.40
CA VAL A 34 9.06 16.70 -25.27
C VAL A 34 10.38 16.55 -26.04
N PRO A 35 10.69 17.43 -27.00
CA PRO A 35 11.93 17.35 -27.78
C PRO A 35 13.18 17.28 -26.88
N GLY A 36 14.09 16.37 -27.23
CA GLY A 36 15.31 16.13 -26.45
C GLY A 36 15.16 15.10 -25.32
N PHE A 37 13.94 14.74 -24.89
CA PHE A 37 13.75 13.78 -23.79
C PHE A 37 13.81 12.31 -24.24
N ASP A 38 13.44 12.00 -25.48
CA ASP A 38 13.41 10.62 -26.01
C ASP A 38 14.80 9.96 -26.06
N LYS A 39 15.87 10.75 -26.19
CA LYS A 39 17.28 10.28 -26.15
C LYS A 39 17.85 10.19 -24.73
N VAL A 40 17.17 10.79 -23.74
CA VAL A 40 17.73 11.13 -22.41
C VAL A 40 17.36 10.12 -21.33
N TYR A 41 16.20 9.45 -21.41
CA TYR A 41 15.72 8.49 -20.38
C TYR A 41 15.81 7.02 -20.77
N GLY A 42 16.27 6.70 -21.99
CA GLY A 42 16.46 5.32 -22.45
C GLY A 42 17.68 4.61 -21.85
N GLN A 43 18.58 5.34 -21.17
CA GLN A 43 19.71 4.74 -20.45
C GLN A 43 19.33 4.39 -19.02
N LYS A 44 19.83 3.26 -18.52
CA LYS A 44 19.58 2.71 -17.17
C LYS A 44 19.85 3.76 -16.08
N VAL A 45 18.84 4.53 -15.70
CA VAL A 45 18.94 5.48 -14.59
C VAL A 45 18.73 4.75 -13.27
N SER A 46 19.80 4.16 -12.76
CA SER A 46 19.93 3.86 -11.33
C SER A 46 20.30 5.10 -10.51
N GLU A 47 20.74 6.18 -11.15
CA GLU A 47 21.30 7.37 -10.48
C GLU A 47 20.78 8.68 -11.11
N GLY A 48 19.60 9.14 -10.71
CA GLY A 48 19.12 10.52 -10.93
C GLY A 48 19.26 11.11 -12.35
N LEU A 49 19.16 12.43 -12.46
CA LEU A 49 19.45 13.13 -13.72
C LEU A 49 20.87 13.68 -13.64
N SER A 50 21.65 13.56 -14.71
CA SER A 50 22.93 14.25 -14.84
C SER A 50 22.71 15.77 -14.78
N PRO A 51 23.72 16.59 -14.44
CA PRO A 51 23.56 18.05 -14.37
C PRO A 51 23.02 18.68 -15.67
N GLN A 52 23.44 18.16 -16.82
CA GLN A 52 22.95 18.59 -18.13
C GLN A 52 21.48 18.21 -18.34
N GLN A 53 21.11 16.98 -17.96
CA GLN A 53 19.72 16.49 -18.04
C GLN A 53 18.80 17.27 -17.10
N MET A 54 19.27 17.56 -15.89
CA MET A 54 18.57 18.38 -14.91
C MET A 54 18.32 19.80 -15.44
N GLY A 55 19.32 20.41 -16.07
CA GLY A 55 19.18 21.74 -16.71
C GLY A 55 18.10 21.74 -17.79
N ALA A 56 18.19 20.82 -18.75
CA ALA A 56 17.17 20.68 -19.80
C ALA A 56 15.77 20.39 -19.25
N GLN A 57 15.67 19.60 -18.18
CA GLN A 57 14.40 19.33 -17.53
C GLN A 57 13.80 20.55 -16.85
N LEU A 58 14.61 21.32 -16.12
CA LEU A 58 14.15 22.55 -15.47
C LEU A 58 13.75 23.62 -16.50
N GLU A 59 14.46 23.72 -17.63
CA GLU A 59 14.11 24.62 -18.73
C GLU A 59 12.75 24.24 -19.32
N ALA A 60 12.55 22.97 -19.70
CA ALA A 60 11.28 22.50 -20.25
C ALA A 60 10.11 22.67 -19.26
N LEU A 61 10.33 22.39 -17.97
CA LEU A 61 9.34 22.63 -16.91
C LEU A 61 9.05 24.13 -16.75
N SER A 62 10.03 25.01 -16.92
CA SER A 62 9.83 26.46 -16.84
C SER A 62 8.94 26.94 -17.98
N THR A 63 9.25 26.52 -19.21
CA THR A 63 8.41 26.81 -20.39
C THR A 63 6.97 26.32 -20.21
N LEU A 64 6.79 25.09 -19.73
CA LEU A 64 5.45 24.55 -19.48
C LEU A 64 4.75 25.29 -18.33
N SER A 65 5.47 25.63 -17.26
CA SER A 65 4.91 26.33 -16.11
C SER A 65 4.43 27.74 -16.46
N GLU A 66 5.13 28.48 -17.31
CA GLU A 66 4.72 29.80 -17.77
C GLU A 66 3.41 29.70 -18.56
N ARG A 67 3.36 28.79 -19.55
CA ARG A 67 2.14 28.59 -20.33
C ARG A 67 0.95 28.12 -19.48
N LEU A 68 1.17 27.26 -18.48
CA LEU A 68 0.10 26.83 -17.58
C LEU A 68 -0.44 27.99 -16.74
N LYS A 69 0.41 28.93 -16.30
CA LYS A 69 -0.03 30.12 -15.55
C LYS A 69 -0.84 31.08 -16.42
N GLU A 70 -0.49 31.20 -17.70
CA GLU A 70 -1.25 32.02 -18.66
C GLU A 70 -2.64 31.43 -18.95
N GLU A 71 -2.72 30.12 -19.16
CA GLU A 71 -3.97 29.43 -19.53
C GLU A 71 -4.88 29.15 -18.32
N LEU A 72 -4.31 29.03 -17.11
CA LEU A 72 -5.02 28.65 -15.88
C LEU A 72 -4.69 29.66 -14.76
N PRO A 73 -5.21 30.91 -14.83
CA PRO A 73 -4.87 31.97 -13.90
C PRO A 73 -5.29 31.67 -12.44
N ASP A 74 -6.35 30.89 -12.26
CA ASP A 74 -6.89 30.51 -10.94
C ASP A 74 -6.19 29.27 -10.34
N VAL A 75 -5.22 28.69 -11.04
CA VAL A 75 -4.47 27.52 -10.58
C VAL A 75 -3.09 27.94 -10.10
N ARG A 76 -2.75 27.57 -8.87
CA ARG A 76 -1.39 27.79 -8.35
C ARG A 76 -0.45 26.77 -9.00
N VAL A 77 0.51 27.26 -9.78
CA VAL A 77 1.51 26.43 -10.49
C VAL A 77 2.92 26.72 -9.94
N ARG A 78 3.63 25.69 -9.48
CA ARG A 78 5.00 25.80 -8.95
C ARG A 78 5.86 24.62 -9.41
N ILE A 79 7.10 24.92 -9.81
CA ILE A 79 8.10 23.87 -10.00
C ILE A 79 8.65 23.43 -8.64
N GLN A 80 8.51 22.14 -8.34
CA GLN A 80 9.16 21.51 -7.21
C GLN A 80 10.49 20.91 -7.65
N LYS A 81 11.58 21.47 -7.13
CA LYS A 81 12.94 20.96 -7.38
C LYS A 81 13.19 19.78 -6.44
N SER A 82 13.43 18.62 -7.02
CA SER A 82 13.82 17.39 -6.33
C SER A 82 14.82 16.61 -7.20
N ALA A 83 15.16 15.37 -6.82
CA ALA A 83 15.98 14.50 -7.67
C ALA A 83 15.34 14.24 -9.06
N VAL A 84 14.01 14.34 -9.16
CA VAL A 84 13.26 14.37 -10.43
C VAL A 84 12.27 15.54 -10.34
N PRO A 85 12.60 16.72 -10.90
CA PRO A 85 11.74 17.89 -10.79
C PRO A 85 10.39 17.68 -11.49
N ILE A 86 9.36 18.26 -10.90
CA ILE A 86 7.98 18.22 -11.40
C ILE A 86 7.35 19.61 -11.30
N ILE A 87 6.24 19.83 -12.00
CA ILE A 87 5.32 20.94 -11.74
C ILE A 87 4.25 20.42 -10.79
N ALA A 88 4.16 21.02 -9.60
CA ALA A 88 3.05 20.83 -8.69
C ALA A 88 2.01 21.94 -8.93
N MET A 89 0.77 21.53 -9.07
CA MET A 89 -0.39 22.38 -9.29
C MET A 89 -1.39 22.17 -8.16
N SER A 90 -2.07 23.24 -7.77
CA SER A 90 -3.14 23.17 -6.77
C SER A 90 -4.26 24.15 -7.12
N SER A 91 -5.49 23.70 -6.96
CA SER A 91 -6.72 24.47 -7.16
C SER A 91 -7.78 23.99 -6.16
N GLU A 92 -8.88 24.72 -6.03
CA GLU A 92 -10.05 24.28 -5.27
C GLU A 92 -11.20 24.00 -6.24
N VAL A 93 -11.80 22.82 -6.13
CA VAL A 93 -12.95 22.40 -6.94
C VAL A 93 -14.03 21.95 -5.98
N ASP A 94 -15.22 22.57 -6.06
CA ASP A 94 -16.35 22.30 -5.16
C ASP A 94 -16.00 22.39 -3.67
N GLY A 95 -15.14 23.35 -3.30
CA GLY A 95 -14.68 23.55 -1.93
C GLY A 95 -13.73 22.47 -1.41
N GLN A 96 -13.18 21.62 -2.29
CA GLN A 96 -12.19 20.60 -1.96
C GLN A 96 -10.84 20.92 -2.63
N PRO A 97 -9.71 20.73 -1.93
CA PRO A 97 -8.40 20.91 -2.52
C PRO A 97 -8.13 19.82 -3.57
N LEU A 98 -7.69 20.26 -4.75
CA LEU A 98 -7.25 19.39 -5.83
C LEU A 98 -5.77 19.64 -6.12
N HIS A 99 -4.96 18.62 -5.90
CA HIS A 99 -3.53 18.63 -6.20
C HIS A 99 -3.24 17.85 -7.49
N MET A 100 -2.32 18.36 -8.30
CA MET A 100 -1.86 17.68 -9.50
C MET A 100 -0.34 17.78 -9.63
N ASP A 101 0.30 16.67 -9.91
CA ASP A 101 1.74 16.60 -10.15
C ASP A 101 1.98 16.25 -11.63
N VAL A 102 2.72 17.12 -12.32
CA VAL A 102 3.04 16.99 -13.74
C VAL A 102 4.53 16.75 -13.90
N SER A 103 4.87 15.55 -14.36
CA SER A 103 6.24 15.14 -14.71
C SER A 103 6.47 15.22 -16.22
N LEU A 104 7.74 15.37 -16.62
CA LEU A 104 8.16 15.24 -18.01
C LEU A 104 8.98 13.95 -18.14
N SER A 105 8.61 13.06 -19.06
CA SER A 105 9.33 11.79 -19.25
C SER A 105 9.03 11.15 -20.61
N THR A 106 9.62 10.00 -20.90
CA THR A 106 9.28 9.22 -22.11
C THR A 106 8.07 8.32 -21.86
N PRO A 107 7.50 7.68 -22.90
CA PRO A 107 6.43 6.69 -22.71
C PRO A 107 6.82 5.49 -21.84
N GLN A 108 8.12 5.24 -21.62
CA GLN A 108 8.63 4.23 -20.68
C GLN A 108 8.66 4.72 -19.22
N HIS A 109 7.87 5.73 -18.88
CA HIS A 109 7.75 6.27 -17.54
C HIS A 109 7.39 5.18 -16.51
N LYS A 110 8.16 5.09 -15.42
CA LYS A 110 8.00 4.07 -14.37
C LYS A 110 6.59 4.08 -13.77
N GLY A 111 5.98 5.25 -13.61
CA GLY A 111 4.61 5.37 -13.10
C GLY A 111 3.55 4.77 -14.04
N LEU A 112 3.74 4.86 -15.36
CA LEU A 112 2.82 4.25 -16.33
C LEU A 112 2.91 2.72 -16.29
N VAL A 113 4.12 2.19 -16.25
CA VAL A 113 4.38 0.75 -16.14
C VAL A 113 3.83 0.20 -14.83
N ALA A 114 4.07 0.89 -13.70
CA ALA A 114 3.51 0.52 -12.40
C ALA A 114 1.97 0.53 -12.40
N ALA A 115 1.34 1.57 -12.99
CA ALA A 115 -0.11 1.64 -13.08
C ALA A 115 -0.69 0.48 -13.93
N GLN A 116 -0.03 0.12 -15.03
CA GLN A 116 -0.41 -1.06 -15.82
C GLN A 116 -0.29 -2.35 -15.01
N HIS A 117 0.82 -2.55 -14.29
CA HIS A 117 1.02 -3.72 -13.45
C HIS A 117 -0.04 -3.85 -12.35
N VAL A 118 -0.34 -2.74 -11.65
CA VAL A 118 -1.37 -2.69 -10.62
C VAL A 118 -2.75 -3.04 -11.18
N ARG A 119 -3.10 -2.54 -12.37
CA ARG A 119 -4.37 -2.94 -13.03
C ARG A 119 -4.44 -4.43 -13.30
N SER A 120 -3.34 -5.03 -13.76
CA SER A 120 -3.27 -6.48 -13.96
C SER A 120 -3.45 -7.24 -12.64
N LEU A 121 -2.85 -6.77 -11.54
CA LEU A 121 -3.04 -7.37 -10.22
C LEU A 121 -4.49 -7.30 -9.74
N TYR A 122 -5.16 -6.15 -9.88
CA TYR A 122 -6.58 -6.03 -9.51
C TYR A 122 -7.48 -6.91 -10.37
N ALA A 123 -7.14 -7.09 -11.65
CA ALA A 123 -7.88 -8.01 -12.52
C ALA A 123 -7.69 -9.48 -12.12
N SER A 124 -6.49 -9.86 -11.66
CA SER A 124 -6.17 -11.24 -11.26
C SER A 124 -6.52 -11.57 -9.80
N ILE A 125 -6.63 -10.57 -8.93
CA ILE A 125 -6.88 -10.72 -7.49
C ILE A 125 -8.04 -9.80 -7.09
N PRO A 126 -9.31 -10.23 -7.23
CA PRO A 126 -10.48 -9.37 -7.02
C PRO A 126 -10.53 -8.70 -5.64
N VAL A 127 -10.07 -9.39 -4.59
CA VAL A 127 -10.07 -8.88 -3.19
C VAL A 127 -8.98 -7.82 -2.93
N LEU A 128 -8.00 -7.70 -3.83
CA LEU A 128 -6.87 -6.79 -3.64
C LEU A 128 -7.31 -5.32 -3.65
N ALA A 129 -8.22 -4.95 -4.56
CA ALA A 129 -8.73 -3.59 -4.66
C ALA A 129 -9.44 -3.12 -3.36
N PRO A 130 -10.47 -3.82 -2.84
CA PRO A 130 -11.14 -3.42 -1.60
C PRO A 130 -10.19 -3.43 -0.39
N LEU A 131 -9.31 -4.44 -0.24
CA LEU A 131 -8.29 -4.43 0.82
C LEU A 131 -7.37 -3.22 0.72
N THR A 132 -6.87 -2.92 -0.48
CA THR A 132 -5.98 -1.77 -0.69
C THR A 132 -6.65 -0.47 -0.30
N VAL A 133 -7.95 -0.29 -0.58
CA VAL A 133 -8.70 0.91 -0.15
C VAL A 133 -8.77 1.02 1.38
N LEU A 134 -9.07 -0.08 2.08
CA LEU A 134 -9.15 -0.10 3.54
C LEU A 134 -7.80 0.25 4.19
N PHE A 135 -6.72 -0.38 3.73
CA PHE A 135 -5.37 -0.06 4.21
C PHE A 135 -4.94 1.37 3.86
N LYS A 136 -5.29 1.85 2.66
CA LYS A 136 -5.01 3.24 2.26
C LYS A 136 -5.67 4.23 3.21
N GLU A 137 -6.93 4.01 3.55
CA GLU A 137 -7.67 4.89 4.45
C GLU A 137 -7.11 4.83 5.87
N LEU A 138 -6.81 3.63 6.38
CA LEU A 138 -6.16 3.45 7.68
C LEU A 138 -4.84 4.22 7.74
N LEU A 139 -3.95 4.05 6.77
CA LEU A 139 -2.67 4.79 6.74
C LEU A 139 -2.86 6.29 6.57
N ARG A 140 -3.88 6.73 5.82
CA ARG A 140 -4.17 8.15 5.59
C ARG A 140 -4.61 8.84 6.89
N ARG A 141 -5.51 8.24 7.67
CA ARG A 141 -5.99 8.79 8.95
C ARG A 141 -4.88 8.98 9.99
N HIS A 142 -3.79 8.24 9.86
CA HIS A 142 -2.64 8.28 10.76
C HIS A 142 -1.41 8.97 10.16
N ASP A 143 -1.57 9.73 9.05
CA ASP A 143 -0.49 10.45 8.37
C ASP A 143 0.69 9.57 7.92
N LEU A 144 0.43 8.30 7.59
CA LEU A 144 1.42 7.28 7.22
C LEU A 144 1.35 6.88 5.74
N LYS A 145 0.58 7.61 4.92
CA LYS A 145 0.33 7.27 3.50
C LYS A 145 1.32 7.87 2.50
N SER A 146 2.14 8.85 2.91
CA SER A 146 3.04 9.56 2.00
C SER A 146 4.49 9.08 2.14
N ALA A 147 5.08 8.62 1.04
CA ALA A 147 6.50 8.27 1.03
C ALA A 147 7.42 9.49 1.25
N TYR A 148 6.94 10.69 0.93
CA TYR A 148 7.68 11.94 1.17
C TYR A 148 7.91 12.19 2.67
N THR A 149 6.93 11.85 3.51
CA THR A 149 7.00 11.97 4.98
C THR A 149 7.42 10.65 5.66
N GLY A 150 7.95 9.70 4.90
CA GLY A 150 8.46 8.42 5.41
C GLY A 150 7.44 7.32 5.58
N GLY A 151 6.19 7.55 5.17
CA GLY A 151 5.10 6.57 5.16
C GLY A 151 5.15 5.62 3.95
N LEU A 152 4.10 4.82 3.81
CA LEU A 152 4.00 3.77 2.80
C LEU A 152 3.31 4.27 1.52
N SER A 153 4.04 4.21 0.40
CA SER A 153 3.48 4.57 -0.92
C SER A 153 2.35 3.63 -1.31
N SER A 154 1.42 4.11 -2.15
CA SER A 154 0.26 3.30 -2.57
C SER A 154 0.69 2.07 -3.36
N TYR A 155 1.76 2.22 -4.15
CA TYR A 155 2.30 1.14 -4.95
C TYR A 155 2.97 0.07 -4.07
N ALA A 156 3.84 0.48 -3.14
CA ALA A 156 4.46 -0.47 -2.19
C ALA A 156 3.40 -1.20 -1.35
N LEU A 157 2.38 -0.49 -0.85
CA LEU A 157 1.26 -1.10 -0.14
C LEU A 157 0.53 -2.15 -1.00
N THR A 158 0.21 -1.81 -2.26
CA THR A 158 -0.49 -2.73 -3.16
C THR A 158 0.33 -4.01 -3.39
N LEU A 159 1.64 -3.88 -3.58
CA LEU A 159 2.53 -5.04 -3.74
C LEU A 159 2.61 -5.89 -2.46
N MET A 160 2.63 -5.25 -1.29
CA MET A 160 2.57 -5.96 0.00
C MET A 160 1.28 -6.77 0.12
N ILE A 161 0.12 -6.14 -0.07
CA ILE A 161 -1.16 -6.85 0.05
C ILE A 161 -1.28 -7.95 -1.02
N ALA A 162 -0.85 -7.70 -2.26
CA ALA A 162 -0.86 -8.71 -3.33
C ALA A 162 -0.03 -9.93 -2.93
N GLN A 163 1.20 -9.70 -2.45
CA GLN A 163 2.07 -10.76 -1.95
C GLN A 163 1.38 -11.57 -0.85
N PHE A 164 0.81 -10.91 0.16
CA PHE A 164 0.11 -11.58 1.26
C PHE A 164 -1.04 -12.47 0.77
N VAL A 165 -1.88 -11.95 -0.15
CA VAL A 165 -3.03 -12.70 -0.68
C VAL A 165 -2.57 -13.93 -1.48
N GLN A 166 -1.40 -13.88 -2.09
CA GLN A 166 -0.81 -14.95 -2.90
C GLN A 166 -0.01 -15.98 -2.08
N ILE A 167 0.19 -15.76 -0.78
CA ILE A 167 0.77 -16.79 0.10
C ILE A 167 -0.20 -17.95 0.23
N GLU A 168 0.33 -19.17 0.12
CA GLU A 168 -0.42 -20.42 0.26
C GLU A 168 -1.29 -20.41 1.53
N PRO A 169 -2.60 -20.71 1.45
CA PRO A 169 -3.50 -20.69 2.59
C PRO A 169 -2.99 -21.51 3.78
N ALA A 170 -2.38 -22.67 3.54
CA ALA A 170 -1.80 -23.52 4.59
C ALA A 170 -0.69 -22.81 5.39
N LEU A 171 0.16 -22.01 4.73
CA LEU A 171 1.20 -21.22 5.41
C LEU A 171 0.58 -20.07 6.20
N ARG A 172 -0.48 -19.45 5.68
CA ARG A 172 -1.24 -18.44 6.44
C ARG A 172 -1.89 -19.05 7.68
N SER A 173 -2.48 -20.24 7.54
CA SER A 173 -3.04 -21.03 8.65
C SER A 173 -1.98 -21.31 9.72
N GLU A 174 -0.78 -21.71 9.32
CA GLU A 174 0.33 -21.99 10.24
C GLU A 174 0.76 -20.74 11.02
N TRP A 175 0.92 -19.60 10.35
CA TRP A 175 1.35 -18.35 11.00
C TRP A 175 0.30 -17.74 11.91
N MET A 176 -0.97 -17.97 11.61
CA MET A 176 -2.07 -17.52 12.45
C MET A 176 -2.52 -18.57 13.47
N ARG A 177 -2.06 -19.81 13.32
CA ARG A 177 -2.54 -20.98 14.06
C ARG A 177 -4.07 -21.13 14.01
N VAL A 178 -4.68 -20.76 12.89
CA VAL A 178 -6.12 -20.90 12.62
C VAL A 178 -6.32 -21.91 11.50
N PRO A 179 -7.24 -22.89 11.60
CA PRO A 179 -7.50 -23.83 10.51
C PRO A 179 -8.24 -23.17 9.33
N LEU A 180 -7.54 -22.38 8.49
CA LEU A 180 -8.16 -21.71 7.33
C LEU A 180 -8.55 -22.68 6.21
N GLU A 181 -8.14 -23.95 6.31
CA GLU A 181 -8.45 -25.02 5.35
C GLU A 181 -9.96 -25.34 5.28
N GLN A 182 -10.73 -24.91 6.28
CA GLN A 182 -12.18 -25.15 6.36
C GLN A 182 -13.03 -23.99 5.81
N LEU A 183 -12.41 -22.86 5.43
CA LEU A 183 -13.12 -21.71 4.87
C LEU A 183 -12.97 -21.72 3.34
N GLU A 184 -14.03 -22.06 2.62
CA GLU A 184 -14.02 -22.14 1.14
C GLU A 184 -13.64 -20.80 0.47
N GLN A 185 -13.90 -19.66 1.14
CA GLN A 185 -13.35 -18.33 0.85
C GLN A 185 -13.38 -17.46 2.13
N PRO A 186 -12.24 -16.97 2.66
CA PRO A 186 -12.25 -16.01 3.76
C PRO A 186 -12.89 -14.69 3.30
N GLY A 187 -13.75 -14.11 4.14
CA GLY A 187 -14.40 -12.82 3.88
C GLY A 187 -13.39 -11.66 3.82
N LEU A 188 -13.81 -10.51 3.30
CA LEU A 188 -12.97 -9.30 3.24
C LEU A 188 -12.48 -8.89 4.64
N ALA A 189 -13.38 -8.95 5.63
CA ALA A 189 -13.11 -8.69 7.03
C ALA A 189 -12.00 -9.60 7.60
N SER A 190 -12.08 -10.91 7.38
CA SER A 190 -11.06 -11.84 7.87
C SER A 190 -9.73 -11.56 7.17
N LEU A 191 -9.69 -11.51 5.84
CA LEU A 191 -8.46 -11.21 5.10
C LEU A 191 -7.79 -9.89 5.53
N LEU A 192 -8.58 -8.86 5.88
CA LEU A 192 -8.05 -7.63 6.45
C LEU A 192 -7.36 -7.87 7.80
N LEU A 193 -8.02 -8.55 8.72
CA LEU A 193 -7.46 -8.92 10.03
C LEU A 193 -6.19 -9.75 9.86
N GLU A 194 -6.22 -10.78 9.01
CA GLU A 194 -5.08 -11.65 8.74
C GLU A 194 -3.88 -10.86 8.21
N CYS A 195 -4.12 -9.97 7.24
CA CYS A 195 -3.08 -9.15 6.63
C CYS A 195 -2.50 -8.13 7.63
N LEU A 196 -3.34 -7.49 8.46
CA LEU A 196 -2.92 -6.60 9.54
C LEU A 196 -2.07 -7.34 10.57
N HIS A 197 -2.53 -8.50 11.01
CA HIS A 197 -1.81 -9.35 11.95
C HIS A 197 -0.46 -9.79 11.38
N PHE A 198 -0.44 -10.27 10.13
CA PHE A 198 0.79 -10.70 9.45
C PHE A 198 1.82 -9.58 9.40
N TYR A 199 1.48 -8.41 8.85
CA TYR A 199 2.43 -7.30 8.74
C TYR A 199 2.75 -6.59 10.06
N GLY A 200 1.86 -6.71 11.06
CA GLY A 200 2.05 -6.15 12.40
C GLY A 200 2.91 -7.01 13.33
N HIS A 201 2.76 -8.33 13.28
CA HIS A 201 3.34 -9.27 14.25
C HIS A 201 4.32 -10.30 13.65
N VAL A 202 4.02 -10.85 12.47
CA VAL A 202 4.78 -11.98 11.90
C VAL A 202 5.92 -11.49 11.00
N TRP A 203 5.64 -10.51 10.14
CA TRP A 203 6.58 -10.01 9.15
C TRP A 203 7.55 -8.98 9.76
N ASP A 204 8.83 -9.34 9.87
CA ASP A 204 9.90 -8.42 10.29
C ASP A 204 10.53 -7.66 9.10
N ALA A 205 10.35 -6.33 9.03
CA ALA A 205 10.91 -5.48 7.99
C ALA A 205 12.45 -5.46 7.91
N GLN A 206 13.12 -5.79 9.01
CA GLN A 206 14.58 -5.84 9.10
C GLN A 206 15.15 -7.16 8.58
N ARG A 207 14.34 -8.22 8.55
CA ARG A 207 14.77 -9.58 8.15
C ARG A 207 14.17 -10.03 6.84
N HIS A 208 12.95 -9.59 6.53
CA HIS A 208 12.18 -10.05 5.39
C HIS A 208 12.06 -8.99 4.31
N CYS A 209 11.87 -9.44 3.07
CA CYS A 209 11.58 -8.60 1.93
C CYS A 209 10.56 -9.23 0.99
N ILE A 210 10.06 -8.40 0.08
CA ILE A 210 9.23 -8.81 -1.04
C ILE A 210 10.08 -8.69 -2.31
N ALA A 211 10.46 -9.83 -2.89
CA ALA A 211 11.32 -9.89 -4.06
C ALA A 211 10.93 -11.05 -5.00
N GLY A 212 10.83 -10.74 -6.29
CA GLY A 212 10.62 -11.73 -7.36
C GLY A 212 9.23 -12.37 -7.36
N HIS A 213 9.16 -13.58 -7.92
CA HIS A 213 7.97 -14.45 -7.92
C HIS A 213 7.91 -15.40 -6.71
N THR A 214 8.88 -15.29 -5.81
CA THR A 214 8.90 -16.08 -4.58
C THR A 214 7.82 -15.53 -3.66
N TRP A 215 6.69 -16.23 -3.64
CA TRP A 215 5.54 -16.02 -2.77
C TRP A 215 5.91 -16.37 -1.32
N GLY A 216 6.70 -15.50 -0.66
CA GLY A 216 7.14 -15.70 0.71
C GLY A 216 8.06 -14.58 1.20
N CYS A 217 8.30 -14.55 2.50
CA CYS A 217 9.28 -13.67 3.12
C CYS A 217 10.69 -14.12 2.73
N VAL A 218 11.34 -13.39 1.83
CA VAL A 218 12.74 -13.69 1.47
C VAL A 218 13.67 -13.05 2.50
N ASP A 219 14.67 -13.79 2.96
CA ASP A 219 15.70 -13.27 3.86
C ASP A 219 16.51 -12.16 3.16
N ARG A 220 16.57 -11.00 3.80
CA ARG A 220 17.27 -9.82 3.30
C ARG A 220 18.79 -9.99 3.20
N SER A 221 19.36 -10.99 3.87
CA SER A 221 20.78 -11.31 3.82
C SER A 221 21.23 -11.90 2.48
N HIS A 222 20.29 -12.24 1.58
CA HIS A 222 20.62 -12.74 0.25
C HIS A 222 21.53 -11.78 -0.52
N ALA A 223 22.65 -12.29 -1.06
CA ALA A 223 23.72 -11.48 -1.64
C ALA A 223 23.23 -10.50 -2.74
N SER A 224 22.24 -10.91 -3.54
CA SER A 224 21.66 -10.08 -4.61
C SER A 224 20.87 -8.86 -4.10
N LEU A 225 20.57 -8.80 -2.80
CA LEU A 225 19.81 -7.72 -2.15
C LEU A 225 20.69 -6.79 -1.32
N SER A 226 22.00 -7.06 -1.24
CA SER A 226 22.99 -6.27 -0.47
C SER A 226 23.00 -4.78 -0.85
N VAL A 227 22.70 -4.45 -2.11
CA VAL A 227 22.55 -3.08 -2.61
C VAL A 227 21.44 -2.28 -1.91
N PHE A 228 20.51 -2.95 -1.23
CA PHE A 228 19.40 -2.34 -0.49
C PHE A 228 19.52 -2.52 1.03
N ALA A 229 20.68 -2.94 1.54
CA ALA A 229 20.87 -3.30 2.95
C ALA A 229 20.42 -2.20 3.92
N LEU A 230 20.65 -0.92 3.57
CA LEU A 230 20.31 0.23 4.41
C LEU A 230 18.85 0.72 4.26
N HIS A 231 18.08 0.17 3.33
CA HIS A 231 16.71 0.61 3.10
C HIS A 231 15.77 0.11 4.20
N PRO A 232 14.90 0.96 4.77
CA PRO A 232 14.06 0.61 5.92
C PRO A 232 13.03 -0.48 5.59
N LEU A 233 12.53 -0.50 4.35
CA LEU A 233 11.59 -1.47 3.82
C LEU A 233 12.10 -1.93 2.46
N LEU A 234 12.11 -3.25 2.23
CA LEU A 234 12.54 -3.83 0.96
C LEU A 234 11.36 -4.48 0.24
N VAL A 235 10.85 -3.74 -0.75
CA VAL A 235 9.83 -4.19 -1.69
C VAL A 235 10.37 -3.94 -3.08
N CYS A 236 10.84 -4.99 -3.74
CA CYS A 236 11.36 -4.92 -5.11
C CYS A 236 10.22 -4.69 -6.09
N ASP A 237 10.44 -3.78 -7.02
CA ASP A 237 9.49 -3.48 -8.09
C ASP A 237 9.46 -4.63 -9.11
N PRO A 238 8.32 -5.31 -9.33
CA PRO A 238 8.22 -6.38 -10.32
C PRO A 238 8.51 -5.91 -11.74
N ALA A 239 8.24 -4.63 -12.03
CA ALA A 239 8.52 -4.02 -13.33
C ALA A 239 9.98 -3.58 -13.50
N ASN A 240 10.74 -3.48 -12.39
CA ASN A 240 12.15 -3.09 -12.42
C ASN A 240 12.89 -3.64 -11.18
N PRO A 241 13.49 -4.83 -11.26
CA PRO A 241 14.13 -5.48 -10.10
C PRO A 241 15.24 -4.65 -9.42
N ASN A 242 15.82 -3.67 -10.10
CA ASN A 242 16.83 -2.75 -9.54
C ASN A 242 16.21 -1.60 -8.73
N ASN A 243 14.89 -1.52 -8.65
CA ASN A 243 14.15 -0.48 -7.96
C ASN A 243 13.51 -1.06 -6.68
N ASN A 244 13.93 -0.57 -5.52
CA ASN A 244 13.19 -0.82 -4.27
C ASN A 244 12.18 0.31 -4.04
N VAL A 245 10.89 -0.02 -4.12
CA VAL A 245 9.78 0.95 -3.92
C VAL A 245 9.50 1.25 -2.45
N GLY A 246 10.03 0.43 -1.54
CA GLY A 246 9.99 0.64 -0.10
C GLY A 246 11.09 1.54 0.46
N ARG A 247 12.07 1.98 -0.37
CA ARG A 247 13.26 2.73 0.10
C ARG A 247 12.98 3.97 0.95
N GLY A 248 11.87 4.66 0.70
CA GLY A 248 11.48 5.88 1.41
C GLY A 248 10.68 5.64 2.70
N CYS A 249 10.29 4.41 3.01
CA CYS A 249 9.38 4.10 4.11
C CYS A 249 10.10 4.00 5.47
N TYR A 250 10.76 5.07 5.91
CA TYR A 250 11.52 5.08 7.17
C TYR A 250 10.65 5.03 8.44
N ARG A 251 9.33 5.24 8.33
CA ARG A 251 8.35 5.08 9.43
C ARG A 251 7.74 3.68 9.50
N ILE A 252 8.36 2.66 8.88
CA ILE A 252 7.85 1.28 8.86
C ILE A 252 7.49 0.74 10.25
N ARG A 253 8.28 1.05 11.29
CA ARG A 253 7.95 0.62 12.66
C ARG A 253 6.65 1.20 13.21
N GLN A 254 6.33 2.46 12.86
CA GLN A 254 5.06 3.09 13.23
C GLN A 254 3.90 2.44 12.47
N ILE A 255 4.11 2.11 11.19
CA ILE A 255 3.12 1.40 10.37
C ILE A 255 2.83 0.02 10.96
N GLN A 256 3.86 -0.73 11.36
CA GLN A 256 3.68 -2.02 12.00
C GLN A 256 2.96 -1.90 13.35
N SER A 257 3.24 -0.86 14.15
CA SER A 257 2.48 -0.59 15.39
C SER A 257 1.00 -0.34 15.10
N LEU A 258 0.71 0.53 14.13
CA LEU A 258 -0.65 0.80 13.70
C LEU A 258 -1.36 -0.48 13.25
N PHE A 259 -0.68 -1.36 12.50
CA PHE A 259 -1.28 -2.62 12.08
C PHE A 259 -1.57 -3.57 13.25
N ARG A 260 -0.70 -3.63 14.26
CA ARG A 260 -0.96 -4.39 15.50
C ARG A 260 -2.16 -3.84 16.26
N GLU A 261 -2.22 -2.51 16.43
CA GLU A 261 -3.32 -1.83 17.11
C GLU A 261 -4.65 -2.03 16.38
N ALA A 262 -4.64 -1.93 15.05
CA ALA A 262 -5.80 -2.18 14.20
C ALA A 262 -6.26 -3.65 14.25
N ALA A 263 -5.33 -4.61 14.18
CA ALA A 263 -5.65 -6.03 14.32
C ALA A 263 -6.29 -6.32 15.67
N LYS A 264 -5.72 -5.78 16.75
CA LYS A 264 -6.29 -5.90 18.10
C LYS A 264 -7.69 -5.32 18.19
N ALA A 265 -7.91 -4.11 17.67
CA ALA A 265 -9.22 -3.46 17.70
C ALA A 265 -10.30 -4.26 16.96
N ILE A 266 -9.95 -4.87 15.82
CA ILE A 266 -10.86 -5.75 15.08
C ILE A 266 -11.18 -7.01 15.89
N ALA A 267 -10.16 -7.66 16.49
CA ALA A 267 -10.34 -8.86 17.28
C ALA A 267 -11.22 -8.60 18.52
N ASP A 268 -10.92 -7.54 19.29
CA ASP A 268 -11.70 -7.15 20.48
C ASP A 268 -13.18 -6.86 20.10
N ALA A 269 -13.44 -6.22 18.95
CA ALA A 269 -14.79 -5.93 18.47
C ALA A 269 -15.56 -7.21 18.05
N ALA A 270 -14.85 -8.20 17.54
CA ALA A 270 -15.43 -9.47 17.12
C ALA A 270 -15.82 -10.35 18.32
N GLU A 271 -14.98 -10.38 19.35
CA GLU A 271 -15.28 -11.06 20.62
C GLU A 271 -16.52 -10.44 21.30
N GLY A 272 -16.62 -9.11 21.31
CA GLY A 272 -17.80 -8.42 21.84
C GLY A 272 -19.09 -8.78 21.10
N ALA A 273 -19.04 -8.86 19.77
CA ALA A 273 -20.19 -9.26 18.95
C ALA A 273 -20.58 -10.73 19.18
N ALA A 274 -19.59 -11.63 19.34
CA ALA A 274 -19.83 -13.04 19.67
C ALA A 274 -20.47 -13.18 21.06
N ALA A 275 -20.04 -12.41 22.06
CA ALA A 275 -20.62 -12.41 23.40
C ALA A 275 -22.08 -11.91 23.41
N GLU A 276 -22.41 -10.87 22.62
CA GLU A 276 -23.79 -10.38 22.47
C GLU A 276 -24.71 -11.37 21.75
N GLY A 277 -24.21 -12.05 20.71
CA GLY A 277 -24.94 -13.11 20.01
C GLY A 277 -25.20 -14.33 20.90
N THR A 278 -24.20 -14.73 21.70
CA THR A 278 -24.33 -15.83 22.66
C THR A 278 -25.24 -15.46 23.84
N ALA A 279 -25.30 -14.20 24.25
CA ALA A 279 -26.27 -13.72 25.25
C ALA A 279 -27.72 -13.71 24.71
N ALA A 280 -27.91 -13.50 23.42
CA ALA A 280 -29.21 -13.61 22.76
C ALA A 280 -29.65 -15.07 22.56
N GLU A 281 -28.71 -15.99 22.28
CA GLU A 281 -28.98 -17.44 22.18
C GLU A 281 -29.06 -18.14 23.56
N GLY A 282 -28.35 -17.62 24.57
CA GLY A 282 -28.32 -18.12 25.95
C GLY A 282 -29.61 -17.88 26.75
N ALA A 283 -30.63 -17.27 26.16
CA ALA A 283 -31.99 -17.26 26.69
C ALA A 283 -32.75 -18.59 26.44
N VAL A 284 -32.12 -19.57 25.76
CA VAL A 284 -32.67 -20.92 25.55
C VAL A 284 -31.83 -21.97 26.28
N THR A 285 -32.22 -22.20 27.54
CA THR A 285 -32.11 -23.41 28.41
C THR A 285 -30.82 -24.25 28.45
N THR A 286 -30.09 -24.08 29.56
CA THR A 286 -29.56 -25.09 30.53
C THR A 286 -29.49 -26.59 30.16
N GLU A 287 -28.32 -27.22 30.28
CA GLU A 287 -27.91 -28.12 31.41
C GLU A 287 -26.54 -28.83 31.17
N GLU A 288 -25.66 -28.72 32.16
CA GLU A 288 -24.74 -29.73 32.75
C GLU A 288 -23.93 -30.76 31.91
N LEU A 289 -22.59 -30.78 32.05
CA LEU A 289 -21.85 -31.76 32.89
C LEU A 289 -20.32 -31.58 32.80
N ALA A 290 -19.63 -31.77 33.93
CA ALA A 290 -18.17 -31.69 34.10
C ALA A 290 -17.44 -33.01 33.85
N THR A 291 -16.12 -32.99 33.54
CA THR A 291 -15.01 -33.63 34.33
C THR A 291 -13.63 -33.57 33.63
N SER A 292 -12.58 -33.63 34.48
CA SER A 292 -11.11 -33.45 34.38
C SER A 292 -10.32 -34.29 33.33
N SER A 293 -9.03 -34.13 32.98
CA SER A 293 -7.78 -33.79 33.72
C SER A 293 -6.53 -33.70 32.78
N HIS A 294 -5.50 -32.89 33.18
CA HIS A 294 -4.00 -32.92 32.98
C HIS A 294 -3.32 -33.72 31.82
N GLU A 295 -2.19 -33.36 31.17
CA GLU A 295 -0.97 -32.59 31.55
C GLU A 295 -0.06 -32.20 30.32
N SER A 296 0.59 -31.03 30.44
CA SER A 296 1.87 -30.44 29.90
C SER A 296 2.62 -30.91 28.62
N VAL A 297 3.06 -29.92 27.78
CA VAL A 297 4.44 -29.78 27.23
C VAL A 297 4.78 -28.29 26.97
N ASP A 298 5.99 -27.87 27.39
CA ASP A 298 6.61 -26.54 27.24
C ASP A 298 6.93 -26.12 25.77
N GLY A 299 6.80 -24.81 25.47
CA GLY A 299 7.24 -24.15 24.23
C GLY A 299 6.99 -22.62 24.28
N PRO A 300 7.80 -21.78 23.60
CA PRO A 300 8.21 -20.48 24.12
C PRO A 300 7.13 -19.39 24.09
N ALA A 301 7.18 -18.55 25.13
CA ALA A 301 6.24 -17.48 25.44
C ALA A 301 6.13 -16.39 24.35
N ALA A 302 4.92 -16.23 23.83
CA ALA A 302 4.36 -14.97 23.34
C ALA A 302 2.82 -14.95 23.51
N ALA A 303 2.33 -15.39 24.68
CA ALA A 303 0.91 -15.51 24.96
C ALA A 303 0.30 -14.17 25.42
N SER A 304 -0.63 -13.63 24.63
CA SER A 304 -1.83 -12.91 25.12
C SER A 304 -2.88 -12.60 24.03
N GLY A 305 -2.68 -12.98 22.76
CA GLY A 305 -3.64 -12.73 21.66
C GLY A 305 -4.16 -13.96 20.92
N GLU A 306 -3.89 -15.16 21.42
CA GLU A 306 -3.88 -16.42 20.64
C GLU A 306 -5.27 -17.05 20.43
N GLY A 307 -6.19 -16.98 21.40
CA GLY A 307 -7.58 -17.49 21.24
C GLY A 307 -8.55 -16.50 20.59
N ALA A 308 -8.16 -15.23 20.53
CA ALA A 308 -9.00 -14.13 20.07
C ALA A 308 -9.24 -14.16 18.56
N CYS A 309 -8.20 -14.48 17.78
CA CYS A 309 -8.21 -14.30 16.33
C CYS A 309 -9.14 -15.31 15.60
N GLU A 310 -9.23 -16.55 16.11
CA GLU A 310 -10.05 -17.63 15.53
C GLU A 310 -11.56 -17.38 15.75
N ALA A 311 -11.96 -17.12 16.99
CA ALA A 311 -13.34 -16.75 17.31
C ALA A 311 -13.74 -15.42 16.64
N ALA A 312 -12.79 -14.47 16.56
CA ALA A 312 -13.01 -13.21 15.89
C ALA A 312 -13.31 -13.36 14.40
N ALA A 313 -12.53 -14.17 13.67
CA ALA A 313 -12.70 -14.34 12.23
C ALA A 313 -14.06 -14.94 11.85
N ALA A 314 -14.58 -15.87 12.66
CA ALA A 314 -15.89 -16.49 12.44
C ALA A 314 -17.08 -15.55 12.75
N ALA A 315 -16.92 -14.62 13.70
CA ALA A 315 -17.94 -13.65 14.09
C ALA A 315 -17.84 -12.29 13.34
N LEU A 316 -16.89 -12.15 12.43
CA LEU A 316 -16.52 -10.87 11.83
C LEU A 316 -17.46 -10.44 10.70
N SER A 317 -18.32 -9.45 10.95
CA SER A 317 -19.03 -8.74 9.88
C SER A 317 -18.24 -7.56 9.35
N ASP A 318 -18.36 -7.26 8.05
CA ASP A 318 -17.74 -6.07 7.43
C ASP A 318 -18.11 -4.77 8.16
N ALA A 319 -19.33 -4.67 8.70
CA ALA A 319 -19.79 -3.52 9.47
C ALA A 319 -19.10 -3.39 10.84
N ALA A 320 -18.79 -4.50 11.51
CA ALA A 320 -18.02 -4.48 12.77
C ALA A 320 -16.58 -4.01 12.52
N VAL A 321 -15.94 -4.50 11.46
CA VAL A 321 -14.60 -4.07 11.05
C VAL A 321 -14.55 -2.58 10.74
N ILE A 322 -15.49 -2.09 9.93
CA ILE A 322 -15.54 -0.67 9.58
C ILE A 322 -15.70 0.19 10.84
N ARG A 323 -16.54 -0.22 11.79
CA ARG A 323 -16.72 0.51 13.04
C ARG A 323 -15.46 0.50 13.91
N ALA A 324 -14.84 -0.66 14.08
CA ALA A 324 -13.64 -0.83 14.89
C ALA A 324 -12.48 0.02 14.38
N LEU A 325 -12.29 0.09 13.06
CA LEU A 325 -11.19 0.83 12.44
C LEU A 325 -11.47 2.30 12.20
N PHE A 326 -12.73 2.67 11.92
CA PHE A 326 -13.05 3.96 11.33
C PHE A 326 -14.13 4.76 12.07
N CYS A 327 -14.76 4.21 13.11
CA CYS A 327 -15.83 4.90 13.86
C CYS A 327 -15.47 5.24 15.32
N GLY A 328 -14.18 5.18 15.68
CA GLY A 328 -13.69 5.63 16.99
C GLY A 328 -12.45 6.52 16.85
N LYS A 329 -12.56 7.74 17.39
CA LYS A 329 -11.67 8.92 17.29
C LYS A 329 -11.93 9.83 16.09
#